data_AF-L2FAG2-F1
#
_entry.id   AF-L2FAG2-F1
#
_cell.length_a   1.000
_cell.length_b   1.000
_cell.length_c   1.000
_cell.angle_alpha   90.00
_cell.angle_beta   90.00
_cell.angle_gamma   90.00
#
_symmetry.space_group_name_H-M   'P 1'
#
loop_
_entity.id
_entity.type
_entity.pdbx_description
1 polymer ?
#
loop_
_entity_poly.entity_id
_entity_poly.type
_entity_poly.pdbx_seq_one_letter_code
_entity_poly.pdbx_strand_id
1 'polypeptide(L)'
;NGSIIDGLSAFKRNIVGALKGQSECAICYSIISTDKKMPDKRCGTCKNLFHRTCLYKWFQSSNQNTCPLCRNPIDYLGADTKARRG
;
A
#
# COMPACT_ATOMS: atom_id res chain seq x y z
N ASN A 1 8.68 9.77 -17.82
CA ASN A 1 7.26 9.48 -17.51
C ASN A 1 6.82 10.26 -16.30
N GLY A 2 6.38 11.50 -16.51
CA GLY A 2 5.99 12.42 -15.45
C GLY A 2 5.29 13.63 -16.03
N SER A 3 4.39 13.42 -17.00
CA SER A 3 3.63 14.53 -17.56
C SER A 3 2.57 15.01 -16.55
N ILE A 4 2.21 16.29 -16.61
CA ILE A 4 1.11 16.85 -15.81
C ILE A 4 -0.19 16.06 -16.05
N ILE A 5 -0.39 15.56 -17.27
CA ILE A 5 -1.56 14.76 -17.67
C ILE A 5 -1.61 13.44 -16.88
N ASP A 6 -0.46 12.77 -16.67
CA ASP A 6 -0.37 11.56 -15.87
C ASP A 6 -0.72 11.82 -14.40
N GLY A 7 -0.20 12.94 -13.86
CA GLY A 7 -0.49 13.38 -12.49
C GLY A 7 -1.97 13.66 -12.26
N LEU A 8 -2.60 14.43 -13.15
CA LEU A 8 -4.04 14.72 -13.11
C LEU A 8 -4.89 13.45 -13.25
N SER A 9 -4.48 12.52 -14.10
CA SER A 9 -5.16 11.25 -14.29
C SER A 9 -5.09 10.37 -13.03
N ALA A 10 -3.92 10.31 -12.38
CA ALA A 10 -3.75 9.57 -11.13
C ALA A 10 -4.55 10.22 -9.99
N PHE A 11 -4.54 11.54 -9.89
CA PHE A 11 -5.32 12.29 -8.91
C PHE A 11 -6.82 12.03 -9.06
N LYS A 12 -7.37 12.14 -10.28
CA LYS A 12 -8.77 11.85 -10.57
C LYS A 12 -9.18 10.45 -10.10
N ARG A 13 -8.34 9.44 -10.35
CA ARG A 13 -8.62 8.06 -9.93
C ARG A 13 -8.67 7.91 -8.40
N ASN A 14 -7.74 8.56 -7.69
CA ASN A 14 -7.73 8.57 -6.23
C ASN A 14 -8.99 9.24 -5.66
N ILE A 15 -9.41 10.39 -6.20
CA ILE A 15 -10.69 11.02 -5.79
C ILE A 15 -11.87 10.08 -6.03
N VAL A 16 -11.99 9.51 -7.23
CA VAL A 16 -13.10 8.62 -7.55
C VAL A 16 -13.12 7.38 -6.65
N GLY A 17 -11.95 6.82 -6.32
CA GLY A 17 -11.83 5.73 -5.37
C GLY A 17 -12.33 6.12 -3.97
N ALA A 18 -11.92 7.30 -3.49
CA ALA A 18 -12.29 7.79 -2.16
C ALA A 18 -13.80 8.03 -2.06
N LEU A 19 -14.40 8.64 -3.09
CA LEU A 19 -15.85 8.83 -3.18
C LEU A 19 -16.63 7.51 -3.22
N LYS A 20 -16.00 6.42 -3.67
CA LYS A 20 -16.57 5.06 -3.65
C LYS A 20 -16.30 4.32 -2.33
N GLY A 21 -15.70 4.97 -1.33
CA GLY A 21 -15.37 4.36 -0.04
C GLY A 21 -14.22 3.36 -0.10
N GLN A 22 -13.38 3.40 -1.13
CA GLN A 22 -12.20 2.54 -1.20
C GLN A 22 -11.17 2.99 -0.17
N SER A 23 -10.64 2.05 0.59
CA SER A 23 -9.62 2.33 1.60
C SER A 23 -8.28 2.68 0.94
N GLU A 24 -7.64 3.72 1.46
CA GLU A 24 -6.34 4.20 1.01
C GLU A 24 -5.17 3.49 1.72
N CYS A 25 -3.97 3.67 1.16
CA CYS A 25 -2.73 3.29 1.83
C CYS A 25 -2.43 4.28 2.98
N ALA A 26 -2.25 3.76 4.18
CA ALA A 26 -1.99 4.59 5.37
C ALA A 26 -0.55 5.13 5.48
N ILE A 27 0.26 5.02 4.42
CA ILE A 27 1.58 5.67 4.31
C ILE A 27 1.53 6.86 3.34
N CYS A 28 0.95 6.67 2.15
CA CYS A 28 0.97 7.66 1.08
C CYS A 28 -0.39 8.33 0.82
N TYR A 29 -1.44 7.95 1.56
CA TYR A 29 -2.79 8.51 1.45
C TYR A 29 -3.33 8.46 0.02
N SER A 30 -3.01 7.38 -0.67
CA SER A 30 -3.43 7.12 -2.04
C SER A 30 -4.06 5.74 -2.11
N ILE A 31 -5.15 5.65 -2.85
CA ILE A 31 -5.83 4.42 -3.22
C ILE A 31 -5.06 3.73 -4.35
N ILE A 32 -4.61 4.48 -5.37
CA ILE A 32 -3.81 3.95 -6.47
C ILE A 32 -2.41 4.57 -6.42
N SER A 33 -1.40 3.73 -6.28
CA SER A 33 0.03 4.09 -6.29
C SER A 33 0.56 4.37 -7.71
N THR A 34 1.83 4.79 -7.79
CA THR A 34 2.52 5.07 -9.06
C THR A 34 2.66 3.83 -9.96
N ASP A 35 2.73 2.63 -9.39
CA ASP A 35 2.69 1.35 -10.10
C ASP A 35 1.26 0.86 -10.42
N LYS A 36 0.26 1.74 -10.26
CA LYS A 36 -1.15 1.49 -10.55
C LYS A 36 -1.75 0.34 -9.73
N LYS A 37 -1.23 0.11 -8.52
CA LYS A 37 -1.70 -0.93 -7.59
C LYS A 37 -2.54 -0.32 -6.47
N MET A 38 -3.49 -1.11 -6.00
CA MET A 38 -4.30 -0.81 -4.81
C MET A 38 -3.54 -1.27 -3.55
N PRO A 39 -3.82 -0.71 -2.37
CA PRO A 39 -3.22 -1.20 -1.14
C PRO A 39 -3.81 -2.57 -0.80
N ASP A 40 -2.96 -3.59 -0.77
CA ASP A 40 -3.35 -5.00 -0.66
C ASP A 40 -2.77 -5.67 0.60
N LYS A 41 -1.89 -4.99 1.34
CA LYS A 41 -1.30 -5.49 2.58
C LYS A 41 -2.04 -4.92 3.78
N ARG A 42 -2.70 -5.79 4.54
CA ARG A 42 -3.48 -5.42 5.71
C ARG A 42 -2.74 -5.78 6.99
N CYS A 43 -2.64 -4.85 7.94
CA CYS A 43 -2.19 -5.20 9.28
C CYS A 43 -3.21 -6.12 9.98
N GLY A 44 -2.76 -7.26 10.49
CA GLY A 44 -3.60 -8.19 11.26
C GLY A 44 -4.20 -7.57 12.51
N THR A 45 -3.50 -6.62 13.13
CA THR A 45 -3.89 -5.96 14.39
C THR A 45 -4.78 -4.75 14.15
N CYS A 46 -4.24 -3.67 13.54
CA CYS A 46 -4.97 -2.40 13.41
C CYS A 46 -5.78 -2.27 12.12
N LYS A 47 -5.79 -3.30 11.27
CA LYS A 47 -6.57 -3.40 10.02
C LYS A 47 -6.28 -2.34 8.95
N ASN A 48 -5.33 -1.43 9.16
CA ASN A 48 -4.87 -0.48 8.15
C ASN A 48 -4.28 -1.19 6.92
N LEU A 49 -4.48 -0.58 5.75
CA LEU A 49 -4.02 -1.08 4.46
C LEU A 49 -2.80 -0.30 3.97
N PHE A 50 -1.93 -0.98 3.23
CA PHE A 50 -0.71 -0.42 2.70
C PHE A 50 -0.42 -0.97 1.31
N HIS A 51 0.20 -0.16 0.45
CA HIS A 51 0.84 -0.68 -0.76
C HIS A 51 2.09 -1.48 -0.39
N ARG A 52 2.35 -2.57 -1.12
CA ARG A 52 3.59 -3.35 -0.99
C ARG A 52 4.85 -2.48 -1.11
N THR A 53 4.86 -1.54 -2.05
CA THR A 53 6.00 -0.62 -2.30
C THR A 53 6.21 0.36 -1.15
N CYS A 54 5.13 0.86 -0.53
CA CYS A 54 5.20 1.73 0.64
C CYS A 54 5.75 0.99 1.87
N LEU A 55 5.26 -0.23 2.16
CA LEU A 55 5.78 -1.04 3.25
C LEU A 55 7.25 -1.43 3.03
N TYR A 56 7.62 -1.82 1.80
CA TYR A 56 9.00 -2.18 1.49
C TYR A 56 9.96 -1.02 1.82
N LYS A 57 9.65 0.20 1.37
CA LYS A 57 10.44 1.39 1.70
C LYS A 57 10.49 1.66 3.20
N TRP A 58 9.37 1.49 3.90
CA TRP A 58 9.29 1.65 5.35
C TRP A 58 10.23 0.69 6.09
N PHE A 59 10.25 -0.59 5.71
CA PHE A 59 11.11 -1.59 6.34
C PHE A 59 12.59 -1.33 6.07
N GLN A 60 12.94 -0.86 4.87
CA GLN A 60 14.32 -0.45 4.56
C GLN A 60 14.80 0.68 5.48
N SER A 61 13.92 1.62 5.85
CA SER A 61 14.29 2.72 6.76
C SER A 61 14.25 2.37 8.25
N SER A 62 13.41 1.41 8.65
CA SER A 62 13.17 1.10 10.07
C SER A 62 13.92 -0.14 10.58
N ASN A 63 14.51 -0.93 9.68
CA ASN A 63 15.15 -2.22 9.95
C ASN A 63 14.26 -3.23 10.70
N GLN A 64 12.93 -3.07 10.62
CA GLN A 64 11.96 -3.91 11.32
C GLN A 64 10.73 -4.16 10.46
N ASN A 65 10.19 -5.38 10.50
CA ASN A 65 8.99 -5.77 9.76
C ASN A 65 7.73 -5.55 10.60
N THR A 66 7.52 -4.32 11.07
CA THR A 66 6.39 -3.94 11.94
C THR A 66 5.47 -2.93 11.27
N CYS A 67 4.19 -2.98 11.60
CA CYS A 67 3.20 -2.04 11.09
C CYS A 67 3.60 -0.59 11.44
N PRO A 68 3.63 0.36 10.48
CA PRO A 68 4.00 1.76 10.73
C PRO A 68 3.16 2.44 11.80
N LEU A 69 1.91 2.00 11.99
CA LEU A 69 0.95 2.66 12.88
C LEU A 69 0.85 2.02 14.25
N CYS A 70 0.80 0.68 14.32
CA CYS A 70 0.58 -0.02 15.59
C CYS A 70 1.81 -0.78 16.11
N ARG A 71 2.93 -0.76 15.37
CA ARG A 71 4.22 -1.40 15.71
C ARG A 71 4.19 -2.91 15.97
N ASN A 72 3.04 -3.55 15.81
CA ASN A 72 2.94 -5.01 15.84
C ASN A 72 3.54 -5.62 14.57
N PRO A 73 4.05 -6.87 14.62
CA PRO A 73 4.48 -7.60 13.43
C PRO A 73 3.40 -7.59 12.36
N ILE A 74 3.80 -7.38 11.11
CA ILE A 74 2.89 -7.37 9.97
C ILE A 74 3.34 -8.40 8.94
N ASP A 75 2.40 -9.24 8.51
CA ASP A 75 2.63 -10.12 7.37
C ASP A 75 2.50 -9.30 6.07
N TYR A 76 3.64 -9.07 5.42
CA TYR A 76 3.74 -8.26 4.20
C TYR A 76 4.20 -9.05 2.98
N LEU A 77 4.71 -10.27 3.21
CA LEU A 77 5.03 -11.23 2.17
C LEU A 77 3.73 -11.94 1.82
N GLY A 78 2.99 -11.36 0.87
CA GLY A 78 1.75 -11.93 0.38
C GLY A 78 1.88 -13.42 0.04
N ALA A 79 0.75 -14.13 0.13
CA ALA A 79 0.54 -15.55 -0.11
C ALA A 79 1.16 -16.13 -1.41
N ASP A 80 1.72 -15.30 -2.29
CA ASP A 80 2.47 -15.67 -3.50
C ASP A 80 3.70 -16.57 -3.22
N THR A 81 4.23 -16.55 -1.99
CA THR A 81 5.37 -17.43 -1.63
C THR A 81 4.93 -18.82 -1.17
N LYS A 82 3.70 -19.00 -0.69
CA LYS A 82 3.19 -20.34 -0.31
C LYS A 82 2.88 -21.21 -1.53
N ALA A 83 2.58 -20.62 -2.69
CA ALA A 83 2.30 -21.35 -3.94
C ALA A 83 3.57 -21.80 -4.69
N ARG A 84 4.77 -21.38 -4.26
CA ARG A 84 6.07 -21.69 -4.91
C ARG A 84 6.96 -22.64 -4.12
N ARG A 85 6.46 -23.20 -3.01
CA ARG A 85 7.15 -24.17 -2.15
C ARG A 85 6.37 -25.48 -2.02
N GLY A 86 5.51 -25.79 -2.99
CA GLY A 86 4.80 -27.06 -3.13
C GLY A 86 5.13 -27.69 -4.47
#